data_AF-A0A2D8B1J5-F1
#
_entry.id   AF-A0A2D8B1J5-F1
#
_cell.length_a   1.000
_cell.length_b   1.000
_cell.length_c   1.000
_cell.angle_alpha   90.00
_cell.angle_beta   90.00
_cell.angle_gamma   90.00
#
_symmetry.space_group_name_H-M   'P 1'
#
loop_
_entity.id
_entity.type
_entity.pdbx_description
1 polymer ?
#
loop_
_entity_poly.entity_id
_entity_poly.type
_entity_poly.pdbx_seq_one_letter_code
_entity_poly.pdbx_strand_id
1 'polypeptide(L)'
;ELDGLRESLLGLANGRNASGHSLFGGQAVGNAYDIDPVTGAATYAGTPTLDLVEIGEGQTIQPGMTGQEVFAFSDAGGAPTDLFAQLASLSTALRTGGAGAADAARDALTTLDTGFDKVTTAQTVLGSRMAWLEIMSERRVDNVERITEERSVMGGADPAVTMTRLQEMMTVLEASQASFVRLANLNLFSMLR
;
A
#
# COMPACT_ATOMS: atom_id res chain seq x y z
N GLU A 1 1.60 -28.67 23.79
CA GLU A 1 0.75 -27.94 22.82
C GLU A 1 0.89 -26.43 22.93
N LEU A 2 0.64 -25.81 24.09
CA LEU A 2 0.78 -24.36 24.28
C LEU A 2 2.16 -23.79 23.87
N ASP A 3 3.23 -24.52 24.16
CA ASP A 3 4.58 -24.10 23.73
C ASP A 3 4.73 -24.08 22.20
N GLY A 4 4.14 -25.06 21.51
CA GLY A 4 4.15 -25.10 20.05
C GLY A 4 3.27 -24.01 19.41
N LEU A 5 2.15 -23.66 20.05
CA LEU A 5 1.33 -22.51 19.64
C LEU A 5 2.13 -21.20 19.79
N ARG A 6 2.81 -21.04 20.93
CA ARG A 6 3.66 -19.86 21.19
C ARG A 6 4.80 -19.77 20.18
N GLU A 7 5.47 -20.88 19.87
CA GLU A 7 6.53 -20.93 18.86
C GLU A 7 6.01 -20.57 17.47
N SER A 8 4.84 -21.10 17.09
CA SER A 8 4.18 -20.76 15.82
C SER A 8 3.81 -19.27 15.74
N LEU A 9 3.28 -18.71 16.83
CA LEU A 9 2.95 -17.28 16.94
C LEU A 9 4.21 -16.41 16.82
N LEU A 10 5.31 -16.81 17.46
CA LEU A 10 6.60 -16.12 17.36
C LEU A 10 7.18 -16.19 15.94
N GLY A 11 7.04 -17.35 15.27
CA GLY A 11 7.38 -17.49 13.86
C GLY A 11 6.60 -16.53 12.97
N LEU A 12 5.31 -16.38 13.22
CA LEU A 12 4.47 -15.41 12.50
C LEU A 12 4.86 -13.97 12.82
N ALA A 13 5.13 -13.64 14.09
CA ALA A 13 5.56 -12.32 14.53
C ALA A 13 6.94 -11.93 13.96
N ASN A 14 7.79 -12.92 13.66
CA ASN A 14 9.06 -12.74 12.95
C ASN A 14 8.95 -12.94 11.43
N GLY A 15 7.71 -12.97 10.90
CA GLY A 15 7.45 -13.03 9.47
C GLY A 15 8.14 -11.90 8.70
N ARG A 16 8.56 -12.20 7.48
CA ARG A 16 9.29 -11.28 6.60
C ARG A 16 8.49 -10.96 5.34
N ASN A 17 8.67 -9.75 4.82
CA ASN A 17 8.14 -9.36 3.52
C ASN A 17 8.97 -9.94 2.36
N ALA A 18 8.51 -9.72 1.12
CA ALA A 18 9.19 -10.19 -0.09
C ALA A 18 10.62 -9.64 -0.25
N SER A 19 10.96 -8.54 0.43
CA SER A 19 12.30 -7.93 0.42
C SER A 19 13.19 -8.45 1.55
N GLY A 20 12.70 -9.37 2.40
CA GLY A 20 13.46 -9.95 3.52
C GLY A 20 13.46 -9.11 4.81
N HIS A 21 12.74 -7.99 4.85
CA HIS A 21 12.58 -7.18 6.07
C HIS A 21 11.47 -7.74 6.95
N SER A 22 11.56 -7.57 8.27
CA SER A 22 10.51 -8.00 9.19
C SER A 22 9.21 -7.22 8.99
N LEU A 23 8.07 -7.92 9.03
CA LEU A 23 6.74 -7.32 8.91
C LEU A 23 6.36 -6.49 10.15
N PHE A 24 6.82 -6.90 11.33
CA PHE A 24 6.46 -6.29 12.61
C PHE A 24 7.65 -5.62 13.32
N GLY A 25 8.81 -5.56 12.67
CA GLY A 25 10.06 -5.01 13.24
C GLY A 25 10.18 -3.48 13.17
N GLY A 26 9.22 -2.80 12.58
CA GLY A 26 9.34 -1.36 12.31
C GLY A 26 10.42 -1.08 11.27
N GLN A 27 11.27 -0.10 11.54
CA GLN A 27 12.45 0.26 10.73
C GLN A 27 13.69 -0.59 11.05
N ALA A 28 13.61 -1.49 12.04
CA ALA A 28 14.75 -2.32 12.42
C ALA A 28 15.14 -3.29 11.30
N VAL A 29 16.44 -3.54 11.19
CA VAL A 29 16.99 -4.60 10.34
C VAL A 29 17.07 -5.88 11.16
N GLY A 30 16.54 -6.98 10.62
CA GLY A 30 16.58 -8.29 11.26
C GLY A 30 15.20 -8.78 11.69
N ASN A 31 15.14 -9.47 12.83
CA ASN A 31 13.90 -10.02 13.38
C ASN A 31 13.15 -8.95 14.20
N ALA A 32 11.83 -9.07 14.31
CA ALA A 32 11.04 -8.19 15.18
C ALA A 32 11.21 -8.54 16.66
N TYR A 33 11.39 -9.83 16.95
CA TYR A 33 11.54 -10.40 18.28
C TYR A 33 12.79 -11.26 18.35
N ASP A 34 13.62 -10.99 19.35
CA ASP A 34 14.68 -11.89 19.77
C ASP A 34 14.11 -12.90 20.76
N ILE A 35 14.55 -14.16 20.63
CA ILE A 35 14.10 -15.26 21.47
C ILE A 35 15.30 -15.73 22.29
N ASP A 36 15.16 -15.70 23.61
CA ASP A 36 16.15 -16.26 24.52
C ASP A 36 16.22 -17.78 24.31
N PRO A 37 17.39 -18.35 23.96
CA PRO A 37 17.52 -19.77 23.65
C PRO A 37 17.38 -20.70 24.87
N VAL A 38 17.45 -20.16 26.08
CA VAL A 38 17.38 -20.90 27.35
C VAL A 38 15.99 -20.78 27.95
N THR A 39 15.47 -19.56 28.07
CA THR A 39 14.17 -19.30 28.71
C THR A 39 13.02 -19.34 27.71
N GLY A 40 13.31 -19.25 26.42
CA GLY A 40 12.32 -19.07 25.36
C GLY A 40 11.60 -17.73 25.43
N ALA A 41 12.02 -16.79 26.29
CA ALA A 41 11.41 -15.46 26.41
C ALA A 41 11.56 -14.68 25.11
N ALA A 42 10.49 -14.02 24.67
CA ALA A 42 10.51 -13.19 23.47
C ALA A 42 10.64 -11.73 23.89
N THR A 43 11.60 -11.02 23.30
CA THR A 43 11.82 -9.59 23.55
C THR A 43 11.75 -8.84 22.25
N TYR A 44 10.98 -7.75 22.23
CA TYR A 44 10.89 -6.91 21.04
C TYR A 44 12.24 -6.26 20.73
N ALA A 45 12.77 -6.53 19.54
CA ALA A 45 14.04 -6.02 19.03
C ALA A 45 13.86 -4.99 17.89
N GLY A 46 12.60 -4.67 17.56
CA GLY A 46 12.26 -3.70 16.52
C GLY A 46 12.28 -2.23 16.98
N THR A 47 11.86 -1.33 16.08
CA THR A 47 11.62 0.09 16.41
C THR A 47 10.13 0.40 16.50
N PRO A 48 9.70 1.42 17.28
CA PRO A 48 8.30 1.81 17.38
C PRO A 48 7.77 2.56 16.13
N THR A 49 8.58 2.70 15.10
CA THR A 49 8.33 3.52 13.92
C THR A 49 8.32 2.68 12.66
N LEU A 50 7.46 3.02 11.70
CA LEU A 50 7.45 2.44 10.36
C LEU A 50 7.72 3.51 9.32
N ASP A 51 8.34 3.11 8.21
CA ASP A 51 8.50 3.96 7.04
C ASP A 51 7.14 4.19 6.35
N LEU A 52 6.90 5.44 6.00
CA LEU A 52 5.75 5.82 5.18
C LEU A 52 6.04 5.55 3.71
N VAL A 53 5.01 5.10 2.99
CA VAL A 53 5.07 4.85 1.55
C VAL A 53 4.21 5.90 0.86
N GLU A 54 4.80 6.64 -0.08
CA GLU A 54 4.07 7.57 -0.93
C GLU A 54 3.21 6.79 -1.95
N ILE A 55 1.93 7.14 -2.05
CA ILE A 55 0.97 6.50 -2.96
C ILE A 55 0.50 7.42 -4.09
N GLY A 56 1.16 8.56 -4.26
CA GLY A 56 0.89 9.56 -5.28
C GLY A 56 0.11 10.77 -4.77
N GLU A 57 0.12 11.85 -5.55
CA GLU A 57 -0.56 13.12 -5.24
C GLU A 57 -0.18 13.72 -3.87
N GLY A 58 1.04 13.44 -3.38
CA GLY A 58 1.53 13.87 -2.07
C GLY A 58 0.89 13.13 -0.89
N GLN A 59 0.13 12.05 -1.13
CA GLN A 59 -0.44 11.19 -0.10
C GLN A 59 0.55 10.09 0.30
N THR A 60 0.61 9.79 1.59
CA THR A 60 1.45 8.72 2.14
C THR A 60 0.65 7.79 3.03
N ILE A 61 1.02 6.52 3.07
CA ILE A 61 0.43 5.52 3.97
C ILE A 61 1.49 4.82 4.82
N GLN A 62 1.09 4.41 6.01
CA GLN A 62 1.87 3.46 6.80
C GLN A 62 1.46 2.02 6.41
N PRO A 63 2.35 1.22 5.80
CA PRO A 63 2.01 -0.05 5.18
C PRO A 63 1.74 -1.20 6.17
N GLY A 64 2.07 -1.01 7.45
CA GLY A 64 1.96 -2.05 8.47
C GLY A 64 1.85 -1.49 9.88
N MET A 65 2.07 -2.37 10.85
CA MET A 65 2.07 -2.08 12.28
C MET A 65 3.26 -2.78 12.93
N THR A 66 3.79 -2.20 14.00
CA THR A 66 4.90 -2.78 14.77
C THR A 66 4.40 -3.93 15.65
N GLY A 67 5.32 -4.81 16.06
CA GLY A 67 5.00 -5.91 16.97
C GLY A 67 4.44 -5.43 18.29
N GLN A 68 4.89 -4.27 18.80
CA GLN A 68 4.35 -3.67 20.01
C GLN A 68 2.90 -3.21 19.83
N GLU A 69 2.55 -2.66 18.67
CA GLU A 69 1.17 -2.23 18.40
C GLU A 69 0.18 -3.39 18.24
N VAL A 70 0.69 -4.58 17.86
CA VAL A 70 -0.14 -5.78 17.58
C VAL A 70 -0.19 -6.75 18.75
N PHE A 71 0.92 -6.99 19.44
CA PHE A 71 1.04 -8.08 20.41
C PHE A 71 1.24 -7.62 21.86
N ALA A 72 1.61 -6.35 22.09
CA ALA A 72 1.80 -5.79 23.43
C ALA A 72 0.54 -5.06 23.91
N PHE A 73 0.24 -5.22 25.20
CA PHE A 73 -0.93 -4.66 25.87
C PHE A 73 -0.68 -4.58 27.38
N SER A 74 -1.67 -4.10 28.15
CA SER A 74 -1.61 -4.08 29.60
C SER A 74 -2.48 -5.19 30.17
N ASP A 75 -2.00 -5.88 31.21
CA ASP A 75 -2.80 -6.85 31.95
C ASP A 75 -3.93 -6.16 32.75
N ALA A 76 -4.75 -6.96 33.43
CA ALA A 76 -5.85 -6.44 34.26
C ALA A 76 -5.39 -5.52 35.41
N GLY A 77 -4.12 -5.61 35.82
CA GLY A 77 -3.49 -4.75 36.83
C GLY A 77 -2.85 -3.49 36.24
N GLY A 78 -2.89 -3.31 34.91
CA GLY A 78 -2.26 -2.20 34.20
C GLY A 78 -0.76 -2.39 33.94
N ALA A 79 -0.18 -3.54 34.30
CA ALA A 79 1.23 -3.81 34.04
C ALA A 79 1.44 -4.17 32.56
N PRO A 80 2.55 -3.74 31.94
CA PRO A 80 2.84 -4.05 30.54
C PRO A 80 3.09 -5.55 30.37
N THR A 81 2.46 -6.14 29.36
CA THR A 81 2.60 -7.55 28.99
C THR A 81 2.47 -7.72 27.47
N ASP A 82 2.73 -8.93 26.98
CA ASP A 82 2.42 -9.32 25.61
C ASP A 82 1.81 -10.73 25.54
N LEU A 83 1.28 -11.09 24.36
CA LEU A 83 0.66 -12.39 24.10
C LEU A 83 1.63 -13.56 24.35
N PHE A 84 2.92 -13.37 24.06
CA PHE A 84 3.93 -14.42 24.18
C PHE A 84 4.24 -14.73 25.65
N ALA A 85 4.36 -13.70 26.49
CA ALA A 85 4.57 -13.81 27.92
C ALA A 85 3.37 -14.46 28.61
N GLN A 86 2.14 -14.13 28.19
CA GLN A 86 0.92 -14.72 28.73
C GLN A 86 0.79 -16.20 28.39
N LEU A 87 1.09 -16.61 27.15
CA LEU A 87 1.15 -18.02 26.77
C LEU A 87 2.26 -18.78 27.53
N ALA A 88 3.41 -18.15 27.78
CA ALA A 88 4.49 -18.74 28.55
C ALA A 88 4.11 -18.96 30.02
N SER A 89 3.48 -17.95 30.63
CA SER A 89 2.99 -17.98 32.01
C SER A 89 1.95 -19.08 32.18
N LEU A 90 0.96 -19.15 31.28
CA LEU A 90 -0.05 -20.20 31.27
C LEU A 90 0.55 -21.60 31.12
N SER A 91 1.47 -21.78 30.16
CA SER A 91 2.16 -23.06 29.96
C SER A 91 2.90 -23.50 31.23
N THR A 92 3.58 -22.58 31.90
CA THR A 92 4.32 -22.84 33.14
C THR A 92 3.38 -23.19 34.30
N ALA A 93 2.27 -22.46 34.45
CA ALA A 93 1.27 -22.71 35.49
C ALA A 93 0.63 -24.11 35.33
N LEU A 94 0.27 -24.48 34.10
CA LEU A 94 -0.30 -25.80 33.81
C LEU A 94 0.70 -26.94 34.04
N ARG A 95 1.98 -26.73 33.74
CA ARG A 95 3.04 -27.72 34.02
C ARG A 95 3.35 -27.86 35.51
N THR A 96 3.28 -26.77 36.26
CA THR A 96 3.49 -26.77 37.72
C THR A 96 2.36 -27.49 38.45
N GLY A 97 1.12 -27.31 37.99
CA GLY A 97 -0.06 -27.96 38.54
C GLY A 97 -0.46 -27.44 39.93
N GLY A 98 -1.42 -28.12 40.57
CA GLY A 98 -1.94 -27.77 41.90
C GLY A 98 -3.15 -26.84 41.87
N ALA A 99 -3.61 -26.43 43.06
CA ALA A 99 -4.84 -25.64 43.23
C ALA A 99 -4.78 -24.27 42.51
N GLY A 100 -3.60 -23.65 42.42
CA GLY A 100 -3.40 -22.37 41.73
C GLY A 100 -3.34 -22.46 40.20
N ALA A 101 -3.22 -23.66 39.61
CA ALA A 101 -3.20 -23.81 38.15
C ALA A 101 -4.57 -23.51 37.53
N ALA A 102 -5.66 -23.81 38.24
CA ALA A 102 -7.01 -23.50 37.79
C ALA A 102 -7.29 -21.98 37.80
N ASP A 103 -6.79 -21.27 38.81
CA ASP A 103 -6.93 -19.82 38.91
C ASP A 103 -6.07 -19.12 37.83
N ALA A 104 -4.80 -19.53 37.68
CA ALA A 104 -3.92 -19.04 36.63
C ALA A 104 -4.49 -19.28 35.22
N ALA A 105 -5.17 -20.39 34.99
CA ALA A 105 -5.83 -20.65 33.71
C ALA A 105 -7.01 -19.70 33.46
N ARG A 106 -7.81 -19.37 34.48
CA ARG A 106 -8.91 -18.40 34.33
C ARG A 106 -8.38 -16.99 34.05
N ASP A 107 -7.37 -16.56 34.79
CA ASP A 107 -6.75 -15.25 34.60
C ASP A 107 -6.09 -15.13 33.22
N ALA A 108 -5.42 -16.19 32.77
CA ALA A 108 -4.84 -16.24 31.44
C ALA A 108 -5.90 -16.18 30.34
N LEU A 109 -7.07 -16.81 30.50
CA LEU A 109 -8.15 -16.70 29.52
C LEU A 109 -8.65 -15.26 29.36
N THR A 110 -8.86 -14.55 30.48
CA THR A 110 -9.25 -13.13 30.44
C THR A 110 -8.17 -12.26 29.80
N THR A 111 -6.90 -12.55 30.10
CA THR A 111 -5.78 -11.77 29.57
C THR A 111 -5.52 -12.06 28.09
N LEU A 112 -5.71 -13.32 27.65
CA LEU A 112 -5.63 -13.71 26.24
C LEU A 112 -6.77 -13.08 25.42
N ASP A 113 -7.96 -12.93 26.00
CA ASP A 113 -9.08 -12.21 25.36
C ASP A 113 -8.69 -10.76 25.03
N THR A 114 -8.07 -10.06 25.97
CA THR A 114 -7.51 -8.71 25.73
C THR A 114 -6.44 -8.72 24.63
N GLY A 115 -5.58 -9.75 24.60
CA GLY A 115 -4.60 -9.93 23.56
C GLY A 115 -5.23 -10.21 22.18
N PHE A 116 -6.31 -10.97 22.10
CA PHE A 116 -7.06 -11.20 20.86
C PHE A 116 -7.73 -9.93 20.38
N ASP A 117 -8.37 -9.17 21.27
CA ASP A 117 -8.94 -7.85 20.95
C ASP A 117 -7.88 -6.91 20.37
N LYS A 118 -6.66 -6.95 20.90
CA LYS A 118 -5.53 -6.16 20.38
C LYS A 118 -5.18 -6.54 18.94
N VAL A 119 -5.10 -7.83 18.63
CA VAL A 119 -4.83 -8.34 17.28
C VAL A 119 -6.00 -8.01 16.33
N THR A 120 -7.24 -8.21 16.76
CA THR A 120 -8.44 -7.89 15.96
C THR A 120 -8.54 -6.38 15.69
N THR A 121 -8.17 -5.54 16.66
CA THR A 121 -8.06 -4.10 16.46
C THR A 121 -7.01 -3.77 15.41
N ALA A 122 -5.82 -4.38 15.49
CA ALA A 122 -4.77 -4.21 14.50
C ALA A 122 -5.24 -4.63 13.09
N GLN A 123 -5.93 -5.77 12.97
CA GLN A 123 -6.54 -6.22 11.71
C GLN A 123 -7.57 -5.22 11.16
N THR A 124 -8.39 -4.63 12.03
CA THR A 124 -9.38 -3.62 11.65
C THR A 124 -8.71 -2.35 11.12
N VAL A 125 -7.64 -1.89 11.77
CA VAL A 125 -6.84 -0.74 11.31
C VAL A 125 -6.17 -1.03 9.97
N LEU A 126 -5.61 -2.23 9.78
CA LEU A 126 -5.06 -2.61 8.49
C LEU A 126 -6.14 -2.71 7.40
N GLY A 127 -7.32 -3.23 7.74
CA GLY A 127 -8.46 -3.30 6.83
C GLY A 127 -8.95 -1.93 6.37
N SER A 128 -9.05 -0.95 7.27
CA SER A 128 -9.42 0.42 6.90
C SER A 128 -8.38 1.09 5.99
N ARG A 129 -7.09 0.83 6.24
CA ARG A 129 -5.99 1.26 5.37
C ARG A 129 -6.06 0.62 3.98
N MET A 130 -6.39 -0.67 3.89
CA MET A 130 -6.60 -1.36 2.61
C MET A 130 -7.78 -0.77 1.84
N ALA A 131 -8.91 -0.52 2.51
CA ALA A 131 -10.07 0.10 1.87
C ALA A 131 -9.73 1.51 1.32
N TRP A 132 -8.94 2.28 2.05
CA TRP A 132 -8.48 3.57 1.57
C TRP A 132 -7.51 3.46 0.38
N LEU A 133 -6.62 2.47 0.37
CA LEU A 133 -5.77 2.18 -0.78
C LEU A 133 -6.57 1.80 -2.02
N GLU A 134 -7.66 1.03 -1.87
CA GLU A 134 -8.56 0.66 -2.96
C GLU A 134 -9.21 1.91 -3.57
N ILE A 135 -9.73 2.81 -2.73
CA ILE A 135 -10.28 4.12 -3.17
C ILE A 135 -9.22 4.95 -3.91
N MET A 136 -7.99 4.99 -3.40
CA MET A 136 -6.92 5.74 -4.06
C MET A 136 -6.53 5.10 -5.40
N SER A 137 -6.54 3.78 -5.48
CA SER A 137 -6.29 3.05 -6.72
C SER A 137 -7.37 3.32 -7.77
N GLU A 138 -8.65 3.33 -7.38
CA GLU A 138 -9.78 3.67 -8.26
C GLU A 138 -9.64 5.10 -8.79
N ARG A 139 -9.41 6.08 -7.90
CA ARG A 139 -9.16 7.48 -8.30
C ARG A 139 -8.00 7.62 -9.27
N ARG A 140 -6.93 6.83 -9.09
CA ARG A 140 -5.78 6.85 -9.99
C ARG A 140 -6.15 6.34 -11.38
N VAL A 141 -7.00 5.32 -11.50
CA VAL A 141 -7.51 4.83 -12.79
C VAL A 141 -8.37 5.90 -13.45
N ASP A 142 -9.34 6.48 -12.73
CA ASP A 142 -10.21 7.55 -13.23
C ASP A 142 -9.41 8.75 -13.73
N ASN A 143 -8.38 9.16 -12.97
CA ASN A 143 -7.50 10.26 -13.37
C ASN A 143 -6.72 9.94 -14.65
N VAL A 144 -6.24 8.71 -14.81
CA VAL A 144 -5.57 8.27 -16.03
C VAL A 144 -6.54 8.30 -17.21
N GLU A 145 -7.76 7.79 -17.05
CA GLU A 145 -8.79 7.83 -18.09
C GLU A 145 -9.14 9.25 -18.51
N ARG A 146 -9.40 10.15 -17.55
CA ARG A 146 -9.67 11.57 -17.82
C ARG A 146 -8.51 12.23 -18.58
N ILE A 147 -7.27 11.98 -18.19
CA ILE A 147 -6.10 12.52 -18.90
C ILE A 147 -6.02 11.94 -20.32
N THR A 148 -6.34 10.66 -20.52
CA THR A 148 -6.36 10.08 -21.87
C THR A 148 -7.46 10.67 -22.75
N GLU A 149 -8.64 10.94 -22.19
CA GLU A 149 -9.73 11.58 -22.92
C GLU A 149 -9.42 13.05 -23.25
N GLU A 150 -8.89 13.83 -22.30
CA GLU A 150 -8.42 15.19 -22.55
C GLU A 150 -7.34 15.23 -23.64
N ARG A 151 -6.41 14.26 -23.63
CA ARG A 151 -5.41 14.12 -24.71
C ARG A 151 -6.04 13.77 -26.04
N SER A 152 -7.09 12.95 -26.06
CA SER A 152 -7.85 12.65 -27.29
C SER A 152 -8.54 13.89 -27.83
N VAL A 153 -9.18 14.69 -26.97
CA VAL A 153 -9.85 15.95 -27.35
C VAL A 153 -8.86 17.02 -27.80
N MET A 154 -7.74 17.22 -27.08
CA MET A 154 -6.75 18.24 -27.41
C MET A 154 -5.78 17.84 -28.53
N GLY A 155 -5.42 16.55 -28.62
CA GLY A 155 -4.44 16.01 -29.55
C GLY A 155 -5.03 15.28 -30.76
N GLY A 156 -6.33 15.00 -30.74
CA GLY A 156 -7.05 14.48 -31.90
C GLY A 156 -7.17 15.56 -32.97
N ALA A 157 -6.32 15.50 -34.00
CA ALA A 157 -6.57 16.26 -35.22
C ALA A 157 -7.91 15.77 -35.79
N ASP A 158 -8.97 16.57 -35.67
CA ASP A 158 -10.26 16.24 -36.27
C ASP A 158 -10.04 16.00 -37.78
N PRO A 159 -10.16 14.75 -38.26
CA PRO A 159 -9.87 14.40 -39.65
C PRO A 159 -10.80 15.16 -40.60
N ALA A 160 -12.01 15.53 -40.18
CA ALA A 160 -12.92 16.33 -41.00
C ALA A 160 -12.43 17.77 -41.16
N VAL A 161 -11.98 18.43 -40.08
CA VAL A 161 -11.44 19.79 -40.15
C VAL A 161 -10.10 19.83 -40.88
N THR A 162 -9.24 18.84 -40.65
CA THR A 162 -7.94 18.74 -41.35
C THR A 162 -8.12 18.42 -42.84
N MET A 163 -9.06 17.55 -43.22
CA MET A 163 -9.42 17.34 -44.63
C MET A 163 -10.00 18.60 -45.27
N THR A 164 -10.87 19.33 -44.57
CA THR A 164 -11.46 20.57 -45.09
C THR A 164 -10.39 21.63 -45.32
N ARG A 165 -9.48 21.84 -44.36
CA ARG A 165 -8.34 22.75 -44.51
C ARG A 165 -7.39 22.31 -45.62
N LEU A 166 -7.16 21.01 -45.78
CA LEU A 166 -6.34 20.48 -46.87
C LEU A 166 -7.00 20.76 -48.24
N GLN A 167 -8.31 20.56 -48.35
CA GLN A 167 -9.08 20.87 -49.56
C GLN A 167 -9.08 22.39 -49.85
N GLU A 168 -9.21 23.23 -48.84
CA GLU A 168 -9.05 24.68 -48.98
C GLU A 168 -7.65 25.06 -49.47
N MET A 169 -6.59 24.47 -48.91
CA MET A 169 -5.22 24.72 -49.37
C MET A 169 -4.99 24.26 -50.81
N MET A 170 -5.54 23.10 -51.20
CA MET A 170 -5.46 22.61 -52.57
C MET A 170 -6.20 23.51 -53.56
N THR A 171 -7.42 23.96 -53.21
CA THR A 171 -8.19 24.87 -54.07
C THR A 171 -7.52 26.23 -54.22
N VAL A 172 -6.96 26.78 -53.13
CA VAL A 172 -6.15 28.01 -53.18
C VAL A 172 -4.91 27.81 -54.05
N LEU A 173 -4.22 26.67 -53.91
CA LEU A 173 -3.04 26.35 -54.71
C LEU A 173 -3.37 26.25 -56.20
N GLU A 174 -4.44 25.55 -56.58
CA GLU A 174 -4.90 25.44 -57.96
C GLU A 174 -5.30 26.80 -58.55
N ALA A 175 -6.05 27.61 -57.78
CA ALA A 175 -6.42 28.96 -58.19
C ALA A 175 -5.20 29.87 -58.37
N SER A 176 -4.19 29.74 -57.51
CA SER A 176 -2.93 30.48 -57.61
C SER A 176 -2.14 30.10 -58.86
N GLN A 177 -2.05 28.80 -59.17
CA GLN A 177 -1.38 28.30 -60.37
C GLN A 177 -2.12 28.73 -61.65
N ALA A 178 -3.45 28.61 -61.68
CA ALA A 178 -4.26 29.07 -62.82
C ALA A 178 -4.13 30.58 -63.05
N SER A 179 -4.10 31.37 -61.97
CA SER A 179 -3.90 32.82 -62.03
C SER A 179 -2.50 33.17 -62.54
N PHE A 180 -1.47 32.46 -62.08
CA PHE A 180 -0.09 32.62 -62.57
C PHE A 180 0.03 32.31 -64.07
N VAL A 181 -0.57 31.21 -64.54
CA VAL A 181 -0.58 30.85 -65.97
C VAL A 181 -1.30 31.89 -66.83
N ARG A 182 -2.43 32.44 -66.36
CA ARG A 182 -3.15 33.52 -67.05
C ARG A 182 -2.32 34.80 -67.11
N LEU A 183 -1.65 35.18 -66.02
CA LEU A 183 -0.78 36.37 -65.97
C LEU A 183 0.47 36.20 -66.85
N ALA A 184 1.06 35.01 -66.87
CA ALA A 184 2.20 34.68 -67.73
C ALA A 184 1.82 34.70 -69.23
N ASN A 185 0.61 34.29 -69.61
CA ASN A 185 0.12 34.40 -70.99
C ASN A 185 -0.21 35.84 -71.41
N LEU A 186 -0.57 36.72 -70.47
CA LEU A 186 -0.90 38.12 -70.75
C LEU A 186 0.32 39.04 -70.92
N ASN A 187 1.52 38.65 -70.47
CA ASN A 187 2.61 39.62 -70.24
C ASN A 187 3.84 39.55 -71.17
N LEU A 188 3.82 38.91 -72.34
CA LEU A 188 4.84 39.26 -73.36
C LEU A 188 4.61 38.74 -74.78
N PHE A 189 3.83 37.67 -74.98
CA PHE A 189 3.67 37.06 -76.31
C PHE A 189 2.36 37.40 -77.03
N SER A 190 1.31 37.84 -76.33
CA SER A 190 0.04 38.21 -76.98
C SER A 190 -0.08 39.69 -77.35
N MET A 191 0.86 40.54 -76.89
CA MET A 191 0.88 41.97 -77.22
C MET A 191 1.85 42.32 -78.37
N LEU A 192 2.64 41.34 -78.85
CA LEU A 192 3.64 41.51 -79.92
C LEU A 192 3.36 40.67 -81.18
N ARG A 193 2.10 40.28 -81.44
CA ARG A 193 1.70 39.78 -82.76
C ARG A 193 0.37 40.38 -83.19
#